data_AF-A0A8S9IDN7-F1
#
_entry.id   AF-A0A8S9IDN7-F1
#
_cell.length_a   1.000
_cell.length_b   1.000
_cell.length_c   1.000
_cell.angle_alpha   90.00
_cell.angle_beta   90.00
_cell.angle_gamma   90.00
#
_symmetry.space_group_name_H-M   'P 1'
#
loop_
_entity.id
_entity.type
_entity.pdbx_description
1 polymer ?
#
loop_
_entity_poly.entity_id
_entity_poly.type
_entity_poly.pdbx_seq_one_letter_code
_entity_poly.pdbx_strand_id
1 'polypeptide(L)'
;MTLSDVDHYMVWATDAKVAQFCSWEPCTSREEAITYITDSVLTHPWLRAICLEDDRPIGYILIMAVDDIRKEIGYVLARKYWGKGFATEAVRLVTAEIFKEMPEIERLEALVDVDNVGSQRVLEKVGFTREGVMRNFIIMKGSVRDMVMFSFLPSDPLK
;
A
#
# COMPACT_ATOMS: atom_id res chain seq x y z
N MET A 1 12.88 5.20 -3.61
CA MET A 1 13.28 5.35 -2.20
C MET A 1 14.66 4.74 -2.05
N THR A 2 15.59 5.49 -1.48
CA THR A 2 16.97 5.08 -1.21
C THR A 2 17.35 5.41 0.23
N LEU A 3 18.58 5.09 0.66
CA LEU A 3 19.06 5.47 1.99
C LEU A 3 19.12 6.99 2.23
N SER A 4 19.21 7.81 1.17
CA SER A 4 19.15 9.28 1.32
C SER A 4 17.77 9.76 1.76
N ASP A 5 16.73 8.94 1.55
CA ASP A 5 15.34 9.31 1.82
C ASP A 5 14.92 8.98 3.26
N VAL A 6 15.82 8.49 4.11
CA VAL A 6 15.48 8.06 5.48
C VAL A 6 14.76 9.13 6.29
N ASP A 7 15.17 10.39 6.16
CA ASP A 7 14.54 11.49 6.91
C ASP A 7 13.10 11.76 6.41
N HIS A 8 12.83 11.52 5.13
CA HIS A 8 11.48 11.56 4.57
C HIS A 8 10.66 10.34 5.00
N TYR A 9 11.25 9.14 4.96
CA TYR A 9 10.64 7.90 5.43
C TYR A 9 10.18 8.00 6.89
N MET A 10 11.03 8.55 7.75
CA MET A 10 10.75 8.76 9.17
C MET A 10 9.46 9.57 9.42
N VAL A 11 9.04 10.44 8.49
CA VAL A 11 7.81 11.25 8.63
C VAL A 11 6.56 10.38 8.76
N TRP A 12 6.52 9.23 8.09
CA TRP A 12 5.37 8.32 8.20
C TRP A 12 5.69 7.07 9.00
N ALA A 13 6.94 6.62 9.00
CA ALA A 13 7.35 5.43 9.72
C ALA A 13 7.25 5.59 11.24
N THR A 14 7.35 6.81 11.77
CA THR A 14 7.21 7.10 13.22
C THR A 14 5.77 7.47 13.63
N ASP A 15 4.84 7.65 12.68
CA ASP A 15 3.47 8.07 12.99
C ASP A 15 2.60 6.86 13.32
N ALA A 16 2.25 6.72 14.60
CA ALA A 16 1.38 5.63 15.08
C ALA A 16 0.03 5.54 14.36
N LYS A 17 -0.53 6.66 13.85
CA LYS A 17 -1.75 6.62 13.05
C LYS A 17 -1.52 6.02 11.67
N VAL A 18 -0.34 6.22 11.08
CA VAL A 18 0.02 5.57 9.82
C VAL A 18 0.24 4.08 10.05
N ALA A 19 1.01 3.73 11.08
CA ALA A 19 1.32 2.34 11.42
C ALA A 19 0.12 1.52 11.90
N GLN A 20 -0.99 2.16 12.28
CA GLN A 20 -2.18 1.51 12.84
C GLN A 20 -2.70 0.36 11.95
N PHE A 21 -2.65 0.54 10.63
CA PHE A 21 -3.15 -0.42 9.64
C PHE A 21 -2.04 -1.16 8.89
N CYS A 22 -0.79 -0.99 9.33
CA CYS A 22 0.36 -1.63 8.73
C CYS A 22 0.79 -2.85 9.57
N SER A 23 1.48 -3.80 8.95
CA SER A 23 2.03 -4.97 9.65
C SER A 23 3.21 -4.63 10.57
N TRP A 24 3.85 -3.49 10.36
CA TRP A 24 5.03 -3.02 11.11
C TRP A 24 4.65 -2.04 12.22
N GLU A 25 5.46 -1.99 13.28
CA GLU A 25 5.33 -1.01 14.36
C GLU A 25 6.02 0.31 14.02
N PRO A 26 5.56 1.44 14.59
CA PRO A 26 6.22 2.73 14.39
C PRO A 26 7.70 2.64 14.73
N CYS A 27 8.56 3.09 13.80
CA CYS A 27 9.98 3.22 14.07
C CYS A 27 10.20 4.17 15.24
N THR A 28 11.19 3.87 16.07
CA THR A 28 11.57 4.68 17.23
C THR A 28 12.92 5.39 17.02
N SER A 29 13.69 4.96 16.02
CA SER A 29 15.02 5.47 15.74
C SER A 29 15.31 5.53 14.23
N ARG A 30 16.34 6.31 13.87
CA ARG A 30 16.82 6.43 12.49
C ARG A 30 17.48 5.12 12.03
N GLU A 31 18.14 4.42 12.95
CA GLU A 31 18.78 3.14 12.72
C GLU A 31 17.74 2.07 12.32
N GLU A 32 16.62 1.98 13.04
CA GLU A 32 15.51 1.09 12.68
C GLU A 32 14.94 1.41 11.29
N ALA A 33 14.81 2.70 10.96
CA ALA A 33 14.36 3.11 9.63
C ALA A 33 15.35 2.72 8.53
N ILE A 34 16.67 2.85 8.76
CA ILE A 34 17.69 2.40 7.82
C ILE A 34 17.61 0.89 7.61
N THR A 35 17.48 0.12 8.70
CA THR A 35 17.32 -1.33 8.63
C THR A 35 16.09 -1.70 7.83
N TYR A 36 14.94 -1.08 8.09
CA TYR A 36 13.72 -1.35 7.32
C TYR A 36 13.88 -0.99 5.84
N ILE A 37 14.47 0.16 5.51
CA ILE A 37 14.70 0.54 4.12
C ILE A 37 15.62 -0.48 3.44
N THR A 38 16.71 -0.87 4.09
CA THR A 38 17.69 -1.80 3.51
C THR A 38 17.10 -3.19 3.31
N ASP A 39 16.42 -3.71 4.33
CA ASP A 39 16.06 -5.13 4.39
C ASP A 39 14.68 -5.41 3.81
N SER A 40 13.79 -4.41 3.80
CA SER A 40 12.40 -4.57 3.35
C SER A 40 12.08 -3.75 2.11
N VAL A 41 12.60 -2.53 1.97
CA VAL A 41 12.21 -1.64 0.86
C VAL A 41 13.07 -1.92 -0.37
N LEU A 42 14.39 -1.91 -0.23
CA LEU A 42 15.33 -2.07 -1.34
C LEU A 42 15.37 -3.49 -1.89
N THR A 43 15.00 -4.47 -1.07
CA THR A 43 14.91 -5.88 -1.45
C THR A 43 13.55 -6.28 -2.01
N HIS A 44 12.52 -5.43 -1.88
CA HIS A 44 11.19 -5.77 -2.34
C HIS A 44 11.14 -5.83 -3.88
N PRO A 45 10.60 -6.90 -4.48
CA PRO A 45 10.64 -7.09 -5.92
C PRO A 45 9.89 -5.99 -6.69
N TRP A 46 8.79 -5.51 -6.12
CA TRP A 46 7.97 -4.47 -6.74
C TRP A 46 7.48 -3.48 -5.68
N LEU A 47 8.37 -2.58 -5.23
CA LEU A 47 8.01 -1.43 -4.41
C LEU A 47 8.49 -0.17 -5.11
N ARG A 48 7.65 0.87 -5.12
CA ARG A 48 7.95 2.19 -5.68
C ARG A 48 7.63 3.27 -4.66
N ALA A 49 8.44 4.32 -4.65
CA ALA A 49 8.12 5.49 -3.86
C ALA A 49 6.95 6.25 -4.51
N ILE A 50 6.06 6.78 -3.69
CA ILE A 50 5.11 7.80 -4.12
C ILE A 50 5.81 9.14 -3.86
N CYS A 51 6.11 9.89 -4.91
CA CYS A 51 6.83 11.15 -4.82
C CYS A 51 5.95 12.35 -5.19
N LEU A 52 6.32 13.52 -4.67
CA LEU A 52 5.87 14.81 -5.20
C LEU A 52 6.67 15.16 -6.47
N GLU A 53 6.30 16.26 -7.12
CA GLU A 53 6.97 16.77 -8.34
C GLU A 53 8.46 17.10 -8.13
N ASP A 54 8.90 17.36 -6.91
CA ASP A 54 10.29 17.61 -6.54
C ASP A 54 11.06 16.35 -6.13
N ASP A 55 10.59 15.18 -6.60
CA ASP A 55 11.10 13.82 -6.28
C ASP A 55 11.05 13.43 -4.81
N ARG A 56 10.44 14.25 -3.96
CA ARG A 56 10.36 13.99 -2.52
C ARG A 56 9.42 12.83 -2.22
N PRO A 57 9.88 11.73 -1.60
CA PRO A 57 9.02 10.63 -1.26
C PRO A 57 8.09 11.00 -0.11
N ILE A 58 6.81 10.67 -0.28
CA ILE A 58 5.73 10.94 0.67
C ILE A 58 5.05 9.66 1.16
N GLY A 59 5.52 8.52 0.67
CA GLY A 59 4.99 7.19 0.92
C GLY A 59 5.56 6.19 -0.06
N TYR A 60 4.97 5.01 -0.10
CA TYR A 60 5.30 3.98 -1.07
C TYR A 60 4.07 3.16 -1.46
N ILE A 61 4.19 2.49 -2.60
CA ILE A 61 3.23 1.51 -3.11
C ILE A 61 3.99 0.24 -3.46
N LEU A 62 3.39 -0.91 -3.22
CA LEU A 62 4.01 -2.21 -3.44
C LEU A 62 3.01 -3.22 -4.00
N ILE A 63 3.54 -4.23 -4.67
CA ILE A 63 2.78 -5.35 -5.23
C ILE A 63 3.38 -6.65 -4.70
N MET A 64 2.57 -7.44 -4.01
CA MET A 64 2.96 -8.72 -3.42
C MET A 64 2.39 -9.87 -4.24
N ALA A 65 3.16 -10.94 -4.40
CA ALA A 65 2.65 -12.17 -5.00
C ALA A 65 1.73 -12.89 -4.02
N VAL A 66 0.53 -13.25 -4.48
CA VAL A 66 -0.38 -14.13 -3.74
C VAL A 66 -0.30 -15.53 -4.33
N ASP A 67 -0.46 -15.64 -5.65
CA ASP A 67 -0.18 -16.83 -6.44
C ASP A 67 0.18 -16.46 -7.89
N ASP A 68 0.07 -17.42 -8.80
CA ASP A 68 0.42 -17.29 -10.21
C ASP A 68 -0.41 -16.25 -10.94
N ILE A 69 -1.70 -16.09 -10.59
CA ILE A 69 -2.63 -15.19 -11.29
C ILE A 69 -3.07 -14.01 -10.44
N ARG A 70 -2.79 -14.02 -9.13
CA ARG A 70 -3.19 -12.98 -8.17
C ARG A 70 -2.00 -12.24 -7.61
N LYS A 71 -2.09 -10.91 -7.58
CA LYS A 71 -1.21 -10.05 -6.79
C LYS A 71 -2.02 -9.17 -5.85
N GLU A 72 -1.40 -8.79 -4.74
CA GLU A 72 -1.98 -7.86 -3.77
C GLU A 72 -1.29 -6.50 -3.84
N ILE A 73 -2.07 -5.41 -3.92
CA ILE A 73 -1.56 -4.03 -3.84
C ILE A 73 -1.62 -3.51 -2.41
N GLY A 74 -0.49 -2.98 -1.94
CA GLY A 74 -0.37 -2.29 -0.66
C GLY A 74 0.20 -0.89 -0.85
N TYR A 75 -0.18 0.07 -0.01
CA TYR A 75 0.37 1.41 -0.07
C TYR A 75 0.31 2.11 1.29
N VAL A 76 1.29 2.99 1.52
CA VAL A 76 1.43 3.80 2.72
C VAL A 76 1.72 5.22 2.31
N LEU A 77 1.12 6.19 3.00
CA LEU A 77 1.32 7.60 2.76
C LEU A 77 1.45 8.34 4.08
N ALA A 78 2.34 9.34 4.15
CA ALA A 78 2.44 10.20 5.33
C ALA A 78 1.11 10.93 5.59
N ARG A 79 0.72 11.00 6.87
CA ARG A 79 -0.61 11.50 7.29
C ARG A 79 -0.95 12.89 6.75
N LYS A 80 0.05 13.78 6.63
CA LYS A 80 -0.14 15.15 6.08
C LYS A 80 -0.62 15.19 4.63
N TYR A 81 -0.59 14.06 3.91
CA TYR A 81 -1.04 13.94 2.52
C TYR A 81 -2.33 13.13 2.36
N TRP A 82 -2.91 12.63 3.46
CA TRP A 82 -4.20 11.95 3.41
C TRP A 82 -5.31 12.88 2.96
N GLY A 83 -6.30 12.32 2.26
CA GLY A 83 -7.46 13.08 1.77
C GLY A 83 -7.18 14.05 0.62
N LYS A 84 -5.93 14.12 0.11
CA LYS A 84 -5.52 15.03 -0.97
C LYS A 84 -5.44 14.38 -2.36
N GLY A 85 -5.82 13.12 -2.49
CA GLY A 85 -5.84 12.41 -3.78
C GLY A 85 -4.55 11.68 -4.17
N PHE A 86 -3.41 11.92 -3.49
CA PHE A 86 -2.12 11.29 -3.84
C PHE A 86 -2.16 9.76 -3.86
N ALA A 87 -2.78 9.12 -2.86
CA ALA A 87 -2.91 7.66 -2.83
C ALA A 87 -3.82 7.15 -3.96
N THR A 88 -4.93 7.85 -4.24
CA THR A 88 -5.82 7.51 -5.36
C THR A 88 -5.09 7.56 -6.68
N GLU A 89 -4.31 8.62 -6.92
CA GLU A 89 -3.55 8.75 -8.16
C GLU A 89 -2.46 7.68 -8.28
N ALA A 90 -1.70 7.43 -7.21
CA ALA A 90 -0.68 6.38 -7.20
C ALA A 90 -1.28 4.99 -7.50
N VAL A 91 -2.37 4.62 -6.83
CA VAL A 91 -3.04 3.33 -7.05
C VAL A 91 -3.59 3.26 -8.48
N ARG A 92 -4.22 4.33 -8.98
CA ARG A 92 -4.76 4.38 -10.35
C ARG A 92 -3.67 4.15 -11.40
N LEU A 93 -2.52 4.80 -11.26
CA LEU A 93 -1.38 4.64 -12.17
C LEU A 93 -0.82 3.22 -12.13
N VAL A 94 -0.64 2.65 -10.93
CA VAL A 94 -0.15 1.28 -10.79
C VAL A 94 -1.14 0.28 -11.39
N THR A 95 -2.43 0.40 -11.11
CA THR A 95 -3.47 -0.48 -11.66
C THR A 95 -3.53 -0.40 -13.20
N ALA A 96 -3.32 0.79 -13.77
CA ALA A 96 -3.31 0.98 -15.23
C ALA A 96 -2.16 0.26 -15.95
N GLU A 97 -1.03 0.05 -15.27
CA GLU A 97 0.18 -0.50 -15.87
C GLU A 97 0.45 -1.95 -15.45
N ILE A 98 0.00 -2.39 -14.28
CA ILE A 98 0.43 -3.68 -13.72
C ILE A 98 0.08 -4.88 -14.62
N PHE A 99 -1.09 -4.86 -15.27
CA PHE A 99 -1.51 -5.92 -16.19
C PHE A 99 -0.76 -5.89 -17.53
N LYS A 100 -0.11 -4.76 -17.87
CA LYS A 100 0.78 -4.66 -19.02
C LYS A 100 2.18 -5.15 -18.66
N GLU A 101 2.64 -4.82 -17.45
CA GLU A 101 3.94 -5.27 -16.92
C GLU A 101 3.95 -6.77 -16.62
N MET A 102 2.82 -7.31 -16.15
CA MET A 102 2.65 -8.70 -15.74
C MET A 102 1.37 -9.28 -16.37
N PRO A 103 1.39 -9.62 -17.67
CA PRO A 103 0.21 -10.08 -18.41
C PRO A 103 -0.40 -11.40 -17.92
N GLU A 104 0.31 -12.15 -17.08
CA GLU A 104 -0.17 -13.38 -16.46
C GLU A 104 -1.14 -13.16 -15.29
N ILE A 105 -1.22 -11.93 -14.77
CA ILE A 105 -2.11 -11.59 -13.67
C ILE A 105 -3.53 -11.43 -14.20
N GLU A 106 -4.45 -12.18 -13.61
CA GLU A 106 -5.89 -12.08 -13.89
C GLU A 106 -6.63 -11.28 -12.81
N ARG A 107 -5.96 -10.97 -11.70
CA ARG A 107 -6.54 -10.25 -10.56
C ARG A 107 -5.50 -9.48 -9.76
N LEU A 108 -5.78 -8.18 -9.59
CA LEU A 108 -5.15 -7.37 -8.55
C LEU A 108 -6.12 -7.22 -7.37
N GLU A 109 -5.69 -7.60 -6.17
CA GLU A 109 -6.52 -7.53 -4.97
C GLU A 109 -5.92 -6.63 -3.91
N ALA A 110 -6.75 -6.22 -2.95
CA ALA A 110 -6.30 -5.44 -1.79
C ALA A 110 -7.07 -5.87 -0.55
N LEU A 111 -6.32 -6.11 0.53
CA LEU A 111 -6.86 -6.39 1.85
C LEU A 111 -6.83 -5.13 2.70
N VAL A 112 -8.01 -4.66 3.09
CA VAL A 112 -8.14 -3.42 3.87
C VAL A 112 -8.86 -3.70 5.16
N ASP A 113 -8.26 -3.28 6.27
CA ASP A 113 -8.92 -3.32 7.58
C ASP A 113 -10.30 -2.63 7.51
N VAL A 114 -11.32 -3.25 8.12
CA VAL A 114 -12.69 -2.71 8.12
C VAL A 114 -12.79 -1.29 8.68
N ASP A 115 -11.89 -0.91 9.59
CA ASP A 115 -11.84 0.43 10.19
C ASP A 115 -11.04 1.43 9.33
N ASN A 116 -10.30 0.98 8.31
CA ASN A 116 -9.52 1.84 7.41
C ASN A 116 -10.37 2.37 6.25
N VAL A 117 -11.39 3.17 6.59
CA VAL A 117 -12.31 3.79 5.62
C VAL A 117 -11.57 4.63 4.57
N GLY A 118 -10.44 5.23 4.92
CA GLY A 118 -9.63 6.02 3.99
C GLY A 118 -9.10 5.20 2.82
N SER A 119 -8.51 4.04 3.11
CA SER A 119 -8.00 3.11 2.09
C SER A 119 -9.13 2.49 1.26
N GLN A 120 -10.24 2.11 1.90
CA GLN A 120 -11.42 1.60 1.18
C GLN A 120 -11.92 2.61 0.14
N ARG A 121 -12.03 3.90 0.51
CA ARG A 121 -12.44 4.96 -0.42
C ARG A 121 -11.43 5.22 -1.53
N VAL A 122 -10.14 4.97 -1.31
CA VAL A 122 -9.13 5.08 -2.37
C VAL A 122 -9.38 4.02 -3.43
N LEU A 123 -9.56 2.76 -3.04
CA LEU A 123 -9.81 1.63 -3.94
C LEU A 123 -11.11 1.82 -4.74
N GLU A 124 -12.20 2.21 -4.06
CA GLU A 124 -13.51 2.48 -4.69
C GLU A 124 -13.43 3.57 -5.77
N LYS A 125 -12.63 4.62 -5.52
CA LYS A 125 -12.41 5.72 -6.46
C LYS A 125 -11.59 5.32 -7.67
N VAL A 126 -10.69 4.35 -7.54
CA VAL A 126 -9.90 3.84 -8.67
C VAL A 126 -10.72 2.89 -9.55
N GLY A 127 -11.75 2.27 -8.97
CA GLY A 127 -12.63 1.34 -9.69
C GLY A 127 -12.61 -0.08 -9.15
N PHE A 128 -11.88 -0.35 -8.06
CA PHE A 128 -11.89 -1.68 -7.43
C PHE A 128 -13.30 -2.03 -6.95
N THR A 129 -13.66 -3.29 -7.14
CA THR A 129 -14.89 -3.88 -6.64
C THR A 129 -14.72 -4.33 -5.20
N ARG A 130 -15.62 -3.90 -4.32
CA ARG A 130 -15.70 -4.39 -2.93
C ARG A 130 -16.43 -5.72 -2.91
N GLU A 131 -15.72 -6.81 -2.59
CA GLU A 131 -16.29 -8.17 -2.69
C GLU A 131 -16.98 -8.60 -1.39
N GLY A 132 -16.41 -8.28 -0.23
CA GLY A 132 -16.97 -8.70 1.05
C GLY A 132 -16.08 -8.45 2.25
N VAL A 133 -16.62 -8.78 3.43
CA VAL A 133 -15.88 -8.75 4.70
C VAL A 133 -15.49 -10.18 5.07
N MET A 134 -14.19 -10.40 5.20
CA MET A 134 -13.61 -11.61 5.72
C MET A 134 -13.46 -11.47 7.24
N ARG A 135 -14.25 -12.23 7.98
CA ARG A 135 -14.31 -12.15 9.44
C ARG A 135 -13.14 -12.92 10.05
N ASN A 136 -12.49 -12.34 11.06
CA ASN A 136 -11.35 -12.91 11.77
C ASN A 136 -10.26 -13.44 10.82
N PHE A 137 -9.93 -12.66 9.78
CA PHE A 137 -9.12 -13.14 8.66
C PHE A 137 -7.62 -13.15 8.96
N ILE A 138 -7.14 -12.15 9.69
CA ILE A 138 -5.71 -11.99 9.97
C ILE A 138 -5.46 -11.61 11.43
N ILE A 139 -4.32 -12.06 11.97
CA ILE A 139 -3.77 -11.53 13.21
C ILE A 139 -2.77 -10.44 12.83
N MET A 140 -3.08 -9.19 13.17
CA MET A 140 -2.19 -8.06 12.98
C MET A 140 -1.93 -7.41 14.34
N LYS A 141 -0.65 -7.36 14.72
CA LYS A 141 -0.19 -6.79 16.01
C LYS A 141 -0.91 -7.40 17.21
N GLY A 142 -0.98 -8.73 17.24
CA GLY A 142 -1.61 -9.50 18.33
C GLY A 142 -3.14 -9.42 18.40
N SER A 143 -3.79 -8.70 17.48
CA SER A 143 -5.25 -8.60 17.41
C SER A 143 -5.79 -9.32 16.18
N VAL A 144 -6.86 -10.09 16.36
CA VAL A 144 -7.63 -10.69 15.26
C VAL A 144 -8.45 -9.59 14.59
N ARG A 145 -8.43 -9.51 13.26
CA ARG A 145 -9.05 -8.43 12.50
C ARG A 145 -9.92 -8.92 11.36
N ASP A 146 -10.99 -8.17 11.13
CA ASP A 146 -11.84 -8.30 9.96
C ASP A 146 -11.24 -7.48 8.80
N MET A 147 -11.26 -8.05 7.60
CA MET A 147 -10.68 -7.45 6.41
C MET A 147 -11.73 -7.33 5.31
N VAL A 148 -11.77 -6.18 4.65
CA VAL A 148 -12.54 -5.98 3.42
C VAL A 148 -11.67 -6.40 2.24
N MET A 149 -12.17 -7.35 1.45
CA MET A 149 -11.55 -7.74 0.19
C MET A 149 -12.01 -6.81 -0.94
N PHE A 150 -11.03 -6.27 -1.66
CA PHE A 150 -11.22 -5.56 -2.91
C PHE A 150 -10.51 -6.26 -4.05
N SER A 151 -11.06 -6.14 -5.25
CA SER A 151 -10.46 -6.69 -6.47
C SER A 151 -10.58 -5.74 -7.64
N PHE A 152 -9.66 -5.88 -8.59
CA PHE A 152 -9.67 -5.25 -9.89
C PHE A 152 -9.21 -6.27 -10.91
N LEU A 153 -9.99 -6.45 -11.97
CA LEU A 153 -9.71 -7.39 -13.06
C LEU A 153 -9.21 -6.62 -14.30
N PRO A 154 -8.48 -7.27 -15.23
CA PRO A 154 -8.03 -6.64 -16.47
C PRO A 154 -9.17 -6.01 -17.30
N SER A 155 -10.37 -6.57 -17.20
CA SER A 155 -11.58 -6.09 -17.88
C SER A 155 -12.30 -4.93 -17.16
N ASP A 156 -11.93 -4.63 -15.92
CA ASP A 156 -12.59 -3.57 -15.16
C ASP A 156 -12.13 -2.20 -15.65
N PRO A 157 -13.05 -1.22 -15.76
CA PRO A 157 -12.69 0.13 -16.12
C PRO A 157 -12.08 0.88 -14.92
N LEU A 158 -10.97 1.58 -15.18
CA LEU A 158 -10.50 2.62 -14.26
C LEU A 158 -11.53 3.75 -14.17
N LYS A 159 -11.72 4.29 -12.95
CA LYS A 159 -12.57 5.46 -12.69
C LYS A 159 -11.77 6.75 -12.57
#